data_AF-A0A0N8WFS5-F1
#
_entry.id   AF-A0A0N8WFS5-F1
#
_cell.length_a   1.000
_cell.length_b   1.000
_cell.length_c   1.000
_cell.angle_alpha   90.00
_cell.angle_beta   90.00
_cell.angle_gamma   90.00
#
_symmetry.space_group_name_H-M   'P 1'
#
loop_
_entity.id
_entity.type
_entity.pdbx_description
1 polymer ?
#
loop_
_entity_poly.entity_id
_entity_poly.type
_entity_poly.pdbx_seq_one_letter_code
_entity_poly.pdbx_strand_id
1 'polypeptide(L)'
;MQCWGQVPSAGDLIKVHEASQTEINNLTNPEEGMLIYNEDTKQLNFFEGSNWIAPSNTSKALVLNRASNGNNNLIVNSTNQYYDLPVNVTHELNNTGGIFQTLGNGRIRVQEAGTYFMSAAFSVRDMPAGDTKYIIGVFINNTLRGYLTRGFASLPSRDWWGTSGTIIYPLSANDEVRFRYVVNNNGNPLDAVFVNIGITQL
;
A
#
# COMPACT_ATOMS: atom_id res chain seq x y z
N MET A 1 30.58 -30.41 -16.86
CA MET A 1 30.86 -30.66 -15.43
C MET A 1 29.57 -30.35 -14.69
N GLN A 2 28.83 -31.38 -14.29
CA GLN A 2 27.50 -31.24 -13.70
C GLN A 2 27.68 -31.19 -12.18
N CYS A 3 27.38 -30.06 -11.55
CA CYS A 3 27.35 -29.94 -10.10
C CYS A 3 26.06 -30.60 -9.60
N TRP A 4 26.18 -31.67 -8.81
CA TRP A 4 25.06 -32.26 -8.09
C TRP A 4 24.99 -31.57 -6.73
N GLY A 5 24.02 -30.68 -6.54
CA GLY A 5 23.67 -30.26 -5.19
C GLY A 5 23.05 -31.45 -4.46
N GLN A 6 23.73 -31.95 -3.43
CA GLN A 6 23.16 -32.99 -2.57
C GLN A 6 21.95 -32.41 -1.84
N VAL A 7 20.79 -33.03 -2.00
CA VAL A 7 19.60 -32.69 -1.21
C VAL A 7 19.88 -33.11 0.24
N PRO A 8 19.74 -32.21 1.24
CA PRO A 8 19.96 -32.57 2.64
C PRO A 8 19.02 -33.70 3.06
N SER A 9 19.57 -34.67 3.78
CA SER A 9 18.79 -35.65 4.54
C SER A 9 18.32 -35.04 5.86
N ALA A 10 17.32 -35.64 6.52
CA ALA A 10 16.87 -35.16 7.82
C ALA A 10 18.00 -35.12 8.88
N GLY A 11 19.01 -35.99 8.74
CA GLY A 11 20.18 -36.00 9.62
C GLY A 11 21.16 -34.85 9.38
N ASP A 12 21.04 -34.15 8.25
CA ASP A 12 21.85 -32.99 7.92
C ASP A 12 21.22 -31.67 8.44
N LEU A 13 20.03 -31.75 9.04
CA LEU A 13 19.31 -30.60 9.58
C LEU A 13 19.69 -30.34 11.05
N ILE A 14 19.83 -29.06 11.39
CA ILE A 14 20.02 -28.61 12.77
C ILE A 14 18.67 -28.16 13.32
N LYS A 15 18.22 -28.80 14.39
CA LYS A 15 17.05 -28.35 15.16
C LYS A 15 17.49 -27.30 16.17
N VAL A 16 16.85 -26.13 16.15
CA VAL A 16 17.00 -25.12 17.20
C VAL A 16 16.20 -25.52 18.44
N HIS A 17 16.54 -24.96 19.60
CA HIS A 17 15.75 -25.19 20.82
C HIS A 17 14.31 -24.72 20.60
N GLU A 18 13.34 -25.46 21.14
CA GLU A 18 11.92 -25.15 21.03
C GLU A 18 11.35 -24.91 22.43
N ALA A 19 10.46 -23.92 22.56
CA ALA A 19 9.83 -23.56 23.82
C ALA A 19 8.48 -22.88 23.58
N SER A 20 7.57 -22.99 24.54
CA SER A 20 6.33 -22.20 24.56
C SER A 20 6.61 -20.71 24.75
N GLN A 21 5.66 -19.85 24.39
CA GLN A 21 5.73 -18.41 24.62
C GLN A 21 5.98 -18.07 26.09
N THR A 22 5.40 -18.86 27.01
CA THR A 22 5.56 -18.66 28.46
C THR A 22 6.99 -18.96 28.89
N GLU A 23 7.59 -20.04 28.40
CA GLU A 23 8.99 -20.39 28.69
C GLU A 23 9.95 -19.37 28.11
N ILE A 24 9.71 -18.92 26.87
CA ILE A 24 10.50 -17.87 26.20
C ILE A 24 10.50 -16.57 27.02
N ASN A 25 9.32 -16.14 27.50
CA ASN A 25 9.17 -14.92 28.29
C ASN A 25 9.84 -15.02 29.68
N ASN A 26 10.06 -16.23 30.18
CA ASN A 26 10.69 -16.49 31.49
C ASN A 26 12.21 -16.68 31.42
N LEU A 27 12.81 -16.67 30.22
CA LEU A 27 14.27 -16.77 30.07
C LEU A 27 14.95 -15.56 30.72
N THR A 28 15.93 -15.83 31.58
CA THR A 28 16.72 -14.79 32.25
C THR A 28 18.03 -14.56 31.50
N ASN A 29 18.41 -13.29 31.33
CA ASN A 29 19.64 -12.86 30.66
C ASN A 29 19.89 -13.48 29.27
N PRO A 30 18.90 -13.51 28.35
CA PRO A 30 19.18 -13.90 26.97
C PRO A 30 20.22 -12.96 26.32
N GLU A 31 21.10 -13.51 25.49
CA GLU A 31 22.09 -12.75 24.72
C GLU A 31 21.54 -12.39 23.34
N GLU A 32 21.91 -11.21 22.83
CA GLU A 32 21.51 -10.76 21.50
C GLU A 32 21.97 -11.78 20.42
N GLY A 33 21.08 -12.08 19.49
CA GLY A 33 21.33 -13.03 18.40
C GLY A 33 21.01 -14.50 18.73
N MET A 34 20.62 -14.83 19.97
CA MET A 34 20.10 -16.16 20.29
C MET A 34 18.87 -16.51 19.45
N LEU A 35 18.73 -17.78 19.07
CA LEU A 35 17.62 -18.31 18.26
C LEU A 35 16.80 -19.31 19.06
N ILE A 36 15.48 -19.24 18.94
CA ILE A 36 14.55 -20.20 19.55
C ILE A 36 13.33 -20.42 18.65
N TYR A 37 12.83 -21.63 18.57
CA TYR A 37 11.56 -21.91 17.90
C TYR A 37 10.42 -21.79 18.90
N ASN A 38 9.50 -20.87 18.66
CA ASN A 38 8.32 -20.69 19.49
C ASN A 38 7.24 -21.70 19.09
N GLU A 39 6.94 -22.61 20.00
CA GLU A 39 5.98 -23.68 19.76
C GLU A 39 4.53 -23.19 19.68
N ASP A 40 4.21 -22.03 20.26
CA ASP A 40 2.85 -21.48 20.21
C ASP A 40 2.61 -20.75 18.88
N THR A 41 3.58 -19.95 18.42
CA THR A 41 3.47 -19.21 17.14
C THR A 41 3.94 -19.99 15.92
N LYS A 42 4.63 -21.12 16.12
CA LYS A 42 5.25 -21.94 15.06
C LYS A 42 6.25 -21.16 14.20
N GLN A 43 7.05 -20.30 14.84
CA GLN A 43 8.03 -19.44 14.18
C GLN A 43 9.39 -19.49 14.88
N LEU A 44 10.46 -19.31 14.08
CA LEU A 44 11.78 -19.02 14.62
C LEU A 44 11.79 -17.58 15.13
N ASN A 45 12.20 -17.39 16.37
CA ASN A 45 12.43 -16.09 16.99
C ASN A 45 13.93 -15.90 17.22
N PHE A 46 14.37 -14.64 17.22
CA PHE A 46 15.69 -14.24 17.69
C PHE A 46 15.58 -13.17 18.77
N PHE A 47 16.56 -13.13 19.68
CA PHE A 47 16.61 -12.09 20.69
C PHE A 47 17.34 -10.85 20.16
N GLU A 48 16.66 -9.70 20.10
CA GLU A 48 17.22 -8.43 19.60
C GLU A 48 17.93 -7.59 20.69
N GLY A 49 18.27 -8.21 21.82
CA GLY A 49 18.88 -7.53 22.97
C GLY A 49 17.88 -7.04 24.01
N SER A 50 16.58 -6.99 23.70
CA SER A 50 15.52 -6.65 24.67
C SER A 50 14.27 -7.52 24.57
N ASN A 51 13.88 -7.95 23.37
CA ASN A 51 12.72 -8.79 23.14
C ASN A 51 13.06 -10.01 22.28
N TRP A 52 12.25 -11.06 22.41
CA TRP A 52 12.21 -12.14 21.42
C TRP A 52 11.31 -11.73 20.27
N ILE A 53 11.87 -11.61 19.07
CA ILE A 53 11.13 -11.21 17.87
C ILE A 53 11.23 -12.27 16.78
N ALA A 54 10.15 -12.49 16.04
CA ALA A 54 10.19 -13.30 14.83
C ALA A 54 10.71 -12.44 13.66
N PRO A 55 11.48 -12.99 12.71
CA PRO A 55 11.69 -12.35 11.42
C PRO A 55 10.32 -12.00 10.82
N SER A 56 10.10 -10.72 10.53
CA SER A 56 8.79 -10.26 10.05
C SER A 56 8.45 -10.94 8.73
N ASN A 57 7.42 -11.79 8.76
CA ASN A 57 6.71 -12.28 7.58
C ASN A 57 5.51 -11.39 7.23
N THR A 58 5.36 -10.25 7.92
CA THR A 58 4.21 -9.38 7.75
C THR A 58 4.39 -8.57 6.47
N SER A 59 3.45 -8.71 5.55
CA SER A 59 3.41 -7.88 4.36
C SER A 59 3.34 -6.41 4.76
N LYS A 60 4.18 -5.60 4.14
CA LYS A 60 4.17 -4.15 4.33
C LYS A 60 3.22 -3.56 3.30
N ALA A 61 1.95 -3.46 3.65
CA ALA A 61 0.90 -3.00 2.75
C ALA A 61 -0.07 -2.04 3.44
N LEU A 62 -0.45 -0.98 2.72
CA LEU A 62 -1.53 -0.07 3.06
C LEU A 62 -2.60 -0.12 1.98
N VAL A 63 -3.85 -0.29 2.41
CA VAL A 63 -5.04 -0.25 1.55
C VAL A 63 -6.04 0.76 2.12
N LEU A 64 -6.32 1.78 1.33
CA LEU A 64 -7.36 2.78 1.60
C LEU A 64 -8.51 2.55 0.61
N ASN A 65 -9.74 2.49 1.10
CA ASN A 65 -10.92 2.41 0.24
C ASN A 65 -12.08 3.21 0.81
N ARG A 66 -12.59 4.14 0.02
CA ARG A 66 -13.82 4.86 0.30
C ARG A 66 -14.87 4.45 -0.71
N ALA A 67 -15.81 3.62 -0.29
CA ALA A 67 -17.03 3.37 -1.04
C ALA A 67 -18.09 4.42 -0.65
N SER A 68 -18.83 4.93 -1.63
CA SER A 68 -19.94 5.85 -1.38
C SER A 68 -21.05 5.60 -2.39
N ASN A 69 -22.24 5.27 -1.91
CA ASN A 69 -23.39 4.94 -2.76
C ASN A 69 -24.39 6.11 -2.89
N GLY A 70 -23.94 7.37 -2.86
CA GLY A 70 -24.83 8.54 -2.74
C GLY A 70 -24.35 9.81 -3.44
N ASN A 71 -25.21 10.84 -3.46
CA ASN A 71 -24.91 12.17 -4.01
C ASN A 71 -23.91 12.87 -3.09
N ASN A 72 -22.63 12.77 -3.40
CA ASN A 72 -21.52 13.12 -2.53
C ASN A 72 -20.62 14.22 -3.09
N ASN A 73 -20.73 14.56 -4.38
CA ASN A 73 -19.92 15.59 -5.04
C ASN A 73 -18.42 15.45 -4.75
N LEU A 74 -17.96 14.21 -4.56
CA LEU A 74 -16.67 13.95 -3.94
C LEU A 74 -15.50 14.18 -4.90
N ILE A 75 -15.74 13.97 -6.19
CA ILE A 75 -14.76 14.20 -7.25
C ILE A 75 -14.93 15.65 -7.74
N VAL A 76 -14.31 16.57 -7.00
CA VAL A 76 -14.19 17.98 -7.38
C VAL A 76 -13.25 18.11 -8.57
N ASN A 77 -13.47 19.13 -9.41
CA ASN A 77 -12.61 19.33 -10.57
C ASN A 77 -12.52 20.77 -11.03
N SER A 78 -11.53 21.00 -11.88
CA SER A 78 -11.33 22.17 -12.72
C SER A 78 -10.41 21.76 -13.86
N THR A 79 -10.41 22.51 -14.96
CA THR A 79 -9.68 22.14 -16.18
C THR A 79 -8.19 21.95 -15.90
N ASN A 80 -7.69 20.73 -16.09
CA ASN A 80 -6.30 20.33 -15.89
C ASN A 80 -5.74 20.57 -14.47
N GLN A 81 -6.61 20.69 -13.45
CA GLN A 81 -6.18 20.90 -12.07
C GLN A 81 -6.09 19.58 -11.29
N TYR A 82 -4.98 19.37 -10.59
CA TYR A 82 -4.79 18.21 -9.73
C TYR A 82 -5.45 18.40 -8.37
N TYR A 83 -6.23 17.42 -7.95
CA TYR A 83 -6.79 17.30 -6.60
C TYR A 83 -6.28 16.02 -5.94
N ASP A 84 -6.08 16.02 -4.62
CA ASP A 84 -5.73 14.79 -3.92
C ASP A 84 -6.92 13.83 -3.92
N LEU A 85 -6.67 12.52 -4.09
CA LEU A 85 -7.74 11.53 -4.01
C LEU A 85 -8.40 11.59 -2.61
N PRO A 86 -9.74 11.62 -2.53
CA PRO A 86 -10.47 11.91 -1.29
C PRO A 86 -10.60 10.68 -0.36
N VAL A 87 -9.49 9.99 -0.11
CA VAL A 87 -9.33 8.86 0.82
C VAL A 87 -8.25 9.18 1.85
N ASN A 88 -8.49 8.86 3.12
CA ASN A 88 -7.61 9.20 4.24
C ASN A 88 -7.71 8.12 5.32
N VAL A 89 -7.14 8.36 6.51
CA VAL A 89 -7.06 7.40 7.62
C VAL A 89 -8.42 6.80 8.03
N THR A 90 -9.54 7.52 7.87
CA THR A 90 -10.87 6.97 8.20
C THR A 90 -11.36 5.92 7.19
N HIS A 91 -10.61 5.70 6.12
CA HIS A 91 -10.90 4.79 5.01
C HIS A 91 -9.88 3.64 4.92
N GLU A 92 -9.05 3.48 5.95
CA GLU A 92 -8.00 2.47 6.03
C GLU A 92 -8.63 1.09 6.29
N LEU A 93 -8.53 0.20 5.31
CA LEU A 93 -8.99 -1.19 5.44
C LEU A 93 -7.88 -2.09 6.00
N ASN A 94 -6.62 -1.78 5.68
CA ASN A 94 -5.47 -2.51 6.14
C ASN A 94 -4.24 -1.58 6.17
N ASN A 95 -3.44 -1.65 7.22
CA ASN A 95 -2.13 -1.02 7.31
C ASN A 95 -1.21 -1.95 8.11
N THR A 96 -0.41 -2.73 7.40
CA THR A 96 0.43 -3.79 7.98
C THR A 96 1.91 -3.48 7.78
N GLY A 97 2.74 -4.03 8.66
CA GLY A 97 4.19 -3.86 8.62
C GLY A 97 4.70 -2.53 9.18
N GLY A 98 3.81 -1.63 9.62
CA GLY A 98 4.16 -0.45 10.43
C GLY A 98 4.83 0.71 9.69
N ILE A 99 5.06 0.60 8.38
CA ILE A 99 5.86 1.57 7.61
C ILE A 99 5.06 2.68 6.92
N PHE A 100 3.73 2.70 7.04
CA PHE A 100 2.88 3.68 6.36
C PHE A 100 2.14 4.58 7.35
N GLN A 101 2.20 5.88 7.10
CA GLN A 101 1.43 6.87 7.84
C GLN A 101 0.53 7.65 6.87
N THR A 102 -0.79 7.50 7.00
CA THR A 102 -1.76 8.30 6.22
C THR A 102 -1.85 9.72 6.81
N LEU A 103 -1.42 10.73 6.04
CA LEU A 103 -1.32 12.13 6.49
C LEU A 103 -2.57 12.97 6.21
N GLY A 104 -3.41 12.51 5.28
CA GLY A 104 -4.59 13.24 4.81
C GLY A 104 -5.12 12.62 3.52
N ASN A 105 -6.02 13.34 2.84
CA ASN A 105 -6.59 12.88 1.57
C ASN A 105 -5.48 12.57 0.56
N GLY A 106 -5.37 11.32 0.13
CA GLY A 106 -4.44 10.86 -0.89
C GLY A 106 -2.96 11.00 -0.51
N ARG A 107 -2.63 11.27 0.76
CA ARG A 107 -1.27 11.58 1.23
C ARG A 107 -0.79 10.50 2.19
N ILE A 108 0.30 9.84 1.84
CA ILE A 108 0.89 8.73 2.60
C ILE A 108 2.38 9.01 2.77
N ARG A 109 2.89 8.91 3.99
CA ARG A 109 4.34 8.87 4.27
C ARG A 109 4.79 7.43 4.40
N VAL A 110 5.89 7.09 3.73
CA VAL A 110 6.62 5.84 3.96
C VAL A 110 7.73 6.06 4.99
N GLN A 111 7.94 5.13 5.91
CA GLN A 111 8.95 5.25 6.97
C GLN A 111 10.29 4.60 6.61
N GLU A 112 10.30 3.75 5.59
CA GLU A 112 11.48 3.01 5.16
C GLU A 112 11.80 3.31 3.69
N ALA A 113 13.06 3.14 3.32
CA ALA A 113 13.45 3.15 1.91
C ALA A 113 13.15 1.79 1.28
N GLY A 114 12.85 1.76 -0.02
CA GLY A 114 12.60 0.51 -0.74
C GLY A 114 11.96 0.71 -2.09
N THR A 115 11.63 -0.38 -2.77
CA THR A 115 10.84 -0.35 -4.00
C THR A 115 9.39 -0.59 -3.66
N TYR A 116 8.49 0.24 -4.19
CA TYR A 116 7.08 0.18 -3.87
C TYR A 116 6.24 -0.09 -5.11
N PHE A 117 5.30 -1.03 -5.00
CA PHE A 117 4.20 -1.18 -5.93
C PHE A 117 3.03 -0.33 -5.43
N MET A 118 2.57 0.60 -6.26
CA MET A 118 1.50 1.53 -5.92
C MET A 118 0.38 1.43 -6.94
N SER A 119 -0.86 1.49 -6.46
CA SER A 119 -2.06 1.51 -7.27
C SER A 119 -3.03 2.57 -6.76
N ALA A 120 -3.86 3.07 -7.67
CA ALA A 120 -5.03 3.84 -7.28
C ALA A 120 -6.12 3.73 -8.34
N ALA A 121 -7.36 3.92 -7.91
CA ALA A 121 -8.53 3.88 -8.75
C ALA A 121 -9.62 4.81 -8.22
N PHE A 122 -10.47 5.27 -9.11
CA PHE A 122 -11.76 5.83 -8.72
C PHE A 122 -12.80 5.56 -9.79
N SER A 123 -14.06 5.61 -9.39
CA SER A 123 -15.21 5.50 -10.27
C SER A 123 -16.26 6.53 -9.88
N VAL A 124 -16.99 7.02 -10.88
CA VAL A 124 -18.14 7.91 -10.74
C VAL A 124 -19.33 7.29 -11.45
N ARG A 125 -20.55 7.61 -11.00
CA ARG A 125 -21.76 6.99 -11.54
C ARG A 125 -22.38 7.73 -12.73
N ASP A 126 -21.95 8.97 -12.93
CA ASP A 126 -22.74 9.95 -13.66
C ASP A 126 -21.88 10.85 -14.56
N MET A 127 -20.79 10.28 -15.10
CA MET A 127 -19.90 10.97 -16.03
C MET A 127 -20.68 11.43 -17.26
N PRO A 128 -20.64 12.73 -17.63
CA PRO A 128 -21.34 13.22 -18.81
C PRO A 128 -20.86 12.60 -20.11
N ALA A 129 -21.73 12.64 -21.12
CA ALA A 129 -21.39 12.29 -22.49
C ALA A 129 -20.31 13.22 -23.07
N GLY A 130 -19.57 12.72 -24.06
CA GLY A 130 -18.49 13.42 -24.72
C GLY A 130 -17.10 13.05 -24.18
N ASP A 131 -16.12 13.87 -24.54
CA ASP A 131 -14.70 13.60 -24.25
C ASP A 131 -14.30 14.19 -22.90
N THR A 132 -13.89 13.32 -21.98
CA THR A 132 -13.37 13.68 -20.67
C THR A 132 -11.91 13.32 -20.57
N LYS A 133 -11.05 14.32 -20.36
CA LYS A 133 -9.66 14.09 -19.97
C LYS A 133 -9.59 13.62 -18.53
N TYR A 134 -8.79 12.60 -18.26
CA TYR A 134 -8.53 12.12 -16.92
C TYR A 134 -7.06 11.73 -16.70
N ILE A 135 -6.63 11.83 -15.45
CA ILE A 135 -5.28 11.46 -15.00
C ILE A 135 -5.36 10.95 -13.58
N ILE A 136 -4.60 9.91 -13.25
CA ILE A 136 -4.15 9.66 -11.88
C ILE A 136 -2.62 9.74 -11.87
N GLY A 137 -2.09 10.72 -11.13
CA GLY A 137 -0.66 10.97 -10.98
C GLY A 137 -0.17 10.66 -9.58
N VAL A 138 1.09 10.26 -9.48
CA VAL A 138 1.80 10.07 -8.21
C VAL A 138 2.84 11.15 -8.08
N PHE A 139 2.75 11.91 -6.99
CA PHE A 139 3.71 12.94 -6.61
C PHE A 139 4.50 12.45 -5.41
N ILE A 140 5.81 12.66 -5.42
CA ILE A 140 6.69 12.34 -4.29
C ILE A 140 7.33 13.64 -3.86
N ASN A 141 7.12 14.01 -2.60
CA ASN A 141 7.53 15.30 -2.02
C ASN A 141 7.10 16.47 -2.92
N ASN A 142 5.82 16.47 -3.29
CA ASN A 142 5.16 17.47 -4.13
C ASN A 142 5.66 17.55 -5.60
N THR A 143 6.56 16.67 -6.03
CA THR A 143 7.04 16.59 -7.41
C THR A 143 6.35 15.44 -8.15
N LEU A 144 5.77 15.68 -9.32
CA LEU A 144 5.19 14.62 -10.14
C LEU A 144 6.28 13.62 -10.56
N ARG A 145 6.10 12.34 -10.25
CA ARG A 145 7.06 11.27 -10.60
C ARG A 145 6.55 10.33 -11.68
N GLY A 146 5.24 10.17 -11.80
CA GLY A 146 4.66 9.32 -12.82
C GLY A 146 3.15 9.42 -12.88
N TYR A 147 2.60 8.81 -13.92
CA TYR A 147 1.16 8.61 -14.08
C TYR A 147 0.87 7.13 -13.84
N LEU A 148 -0.11 6.84 -12.98
CA LEU A 148 -0.73 5.52 -12.90
C LEU A 148 -1.58 5.29 -14.15
N THR A 149 -2.28 6.33 -14.58
CA THR A 149 -3.08 6.36 -15.81
C THR A 149 -3.25 7.78 -16.30
N ARG A 150 -3.37 7.96 -17.62
CA ARG A 150 -3.59 9.26 -18.27
C ARG A 150 -4.23 9.03 -19.63
N GLY A 151 -5.30 9.76 -19.92
CA GLY A 151 -5.93 9.68 -21.24
C GLY A 151 -7.17 10.52 -21.37
N PHE A 152 -7.98 10.13 -22.35
CA PHE A 152 -9.31 10.64 -22.60
C PHE A 152 -10.28 9.46 -22.61
N ALA A 153 -11.47 9.67 -22.07
CA ALA A 153 -12.61 8.77 -22.21
C ALA A 153 -13.68 9.48 -23.05
N SER A 154 -14.29 8.78 -23.99
CA SER A 154 -15.38 9.30 -24.80
C SER A 154 -16.63 8.48 -24.52
N LEU A 155 -17.68 9.12 -23.99
CA LEU A 155 -18.93 8.44 -23.64
C LEU A 155 -20.05 8.87 -24.60
N PRO A 156 -20.86 7.93 -25.14
CA PRO A 156 -21.97 8.26 -26.03
C PRO A 156 -23.17 8.89 -25.29
N SER A 157 -23.30 8.61 -23.99
CA SER A 157 -24.34 9.12 -23.10
C SER A 157 -23.79 9.24 -21.68
N ARG A 158 -24.52 9.90 -20.77
CA ARG A 158 -24.14 9.94 -19.35
C ARG A 158 -24.18 8.52 -18.77
N ASP A 159 -23.09 8.07 -18.16
CA ASP A 159 -22.96 6.69 -17.65
C ASP A 159 -21.95 6.59 -16.49
N TRP A 160 -21.84 5.39 -15.92
CA TRP A 160 -20.82 5.01 -14.96
C TRP A 160 -19.47 4.95 -15.66
N TRP A 161 -18.47 5.52 -15.02
CA TRP A 161 -17.12 5.54 -15.56
C TRP A 161 -16.10 5.48 -14.43
N GLY A 162 -15.03 4.72 -14.64
CA GLY A 162 -13.93 4.66 -13.70
C GLY A 162 -12.60 4.43 -14.41
N THR A 163 -11.53 4.64 -13.65
CA THR A 163 -10.17 4.41 -14.11
C THR A 163 -9.29 3.92 -12.97
N SER A 164 -8.24 3.20 -13.33
CA SER A 164 -7.25 2.66 -12.41
C SER A 164 -5.90 2.60 -13.09
N GLY A 165 -4.85 2.43 -12.29
CA GLY A 165 -3.51 2.22 -12.78
C GLY A 165 -2.53 1.84 -11.69
N THR A 166 -1.33 1.47 -12.09
CA THR A 166 -0.26 0.99 -11.20
C THR A 166 1.08 1.59 -11.60
N ILE A 167 2.01 1.68 -10.64
CA ILE A 167 3.40 2.06 -10.89
C ILE A 167 4.30 1.36 -9.86
N ILE A 168 5.51 1.01 -10.27
CA ILE A 168 6.58 0.57 -9.38
C ILE A 168 7.60 1.70 -9.31
N TYR A 169 7.95 2.15 -8.10
CA TYR A 169 8.88 3.27 -7.94
C TYR A 169 9.69 3.15 -6.63
N PRO A 170 11.00 3.48 -6.64
CA PRO A 170 11.81 3.50 -5.43
C PRO A 170 11.54 4.74 -4.57
N LEU A 171 11.35 4.57 -3.28
CA LEU A 171 11.15 5.64 -2.30
C LEU A 171 12.27 5.65 -1.26
N SER A 172 12.56 6.84 -0.75
CA SER A 172 13.39 7.02 0.44
C SER A 172 12.54 7.00 1.70
N ALA A 173 13.15 6.66 2.84
CA ALA A 173 12.51 6.82 4.13
C ALA A 173 12.03 8.26 4.32
N ASN A 174 10.80 8.41 4.83
CA ASN A 174 10.08 9.66 5.05
C ASN A 174 9.55 10.39 3.81
N ASP A 175 9.67 9.81 2.61
CA ASP A 175 9.03 10.36 1.42
C ASP A 175 7.50 10.45 1.61
N GLU A 176 6.93 11.59 1.22
CA GLU A 176 5.49 11.76 1.12
C GLU A 176 5.03 11.46 -0.31
N VAL A 177 4.26 10.37 -0.44
CA VAL A 177 3.57 9.98 -1.66
C VAL A 177 2.18 10.62 -1.67
N ARG A 178 1.86 11.35 -2.74
CA ARG A 178 0.52 11.92 -2.98
C ARG A 178 -0.08 11.35 -4.24
N PHE A 179 -1.24 10.74 -4.09
CA PHE A 179 -2.07 10.27 -5.20
C PHE A 179 -3.07 11.35 -5.56
N ARG A 180 -2.92 11.89 -6.77
CA ARG A 180 -3.72 13.03 -7.24
C ARG A 180 -4.40 12.70 -8.54
N TYR A 181 -5.60 13.22 -8.74
CA TYR A 181 -6.36 13.03 -9.96
C TYR A 181 -6.59 14.34 -10.70
N VAL A 182 -6.82 14.22 -12.00
CA VAL A 182 -7.47 15.22 -12.85
C VAL A 182 -8.66 14.54 -13.49
N VAL A 183 -9.80 15.21 -13.52
CA VAL A 183 -10.92 14.85 -14.38
C VAL A 183 -11.54 16.14 -14.87
N ASN A 184 -11.66 16.35 -16.18
CA ASN A 184 -12.21 17.60 -16.69
C ASN A 184 -13.74 17.50 -16.79
N ASN A 185 -14.46 18.25 -15.96
CA ASN A 185 -15.94 18.31 -16.01
C ASN A 185 -16.47 19.74 -15.80
N ASN A 186 -15.77 20.73 -16.35
CA ASN A 186 -16.17 22.15 -16.32
C ASN A 186 -16.47 22.71 -14.91
N GLY A 187 -15.80 22.18 -13.89
CA GLY A 187 -16.01 22.62 -12.50
C GLY A 187 -17.18 21.97 -11.79
N ASN A 188 -17.97 21.12 -12.47
CA ASN A 188 -19.11 20.43 -11.88
C ASN A 188 -18.63 19.17 -11.15
N PRO A 189 -18.76 19.08 -9.82
CA PRO A 189 -18.35 17.89 -9.08
C PRO A 189 -19.09 16.64 -9.56
N LEU A 190 -18.45 15.48 -9.42
CA LEU A 190 -19.01 14.18 -9.76
C LEU A 190 -19.17 13.31 -8.52
N ASP A 191 -20.16 12.43 -8.57
CA ASP A 191 -20.44 11.52 -7.47
C ASP A 191 -19.56 10.28 -7.55
N ALA A 192 -18.66 10.12 -6.59
CA ALA A 192 -17.82 8.93 -6.50
C ALA A 192 -18.65 7.71 -6.10
N VAL A 193 -18.46 6.59 -6.81
CA VAL A 193 -18.90 5.26 -6.38
C VAL A 193 -17.87 4.67 -5.41
N PHE A 194 -16.60 4.74 -5.80
CA PHE A 194 -15.49 4.38 -4.93
C PHE A 194 -14.24 5.18 -5.27
N VAL A 195 -13.34 5.28 -4.29
CA VAL A 195 -11.96 5.72 -4.45
C VAL A 195 -11.06 4.77 -3.68
N ASN A 196 -9.98 4.30 -4.30
CA ASN A 196 -9.08 3.32 -3.74
C ASN A 196 -7.60 3.72 -3.94
N ILE A 197 -6.77 3.44 -2.95
CA ILE A 197 -5.31 3.48 -3.03
C ILE A 197 -4.76 2.20 -2.41
N GLY A 198 -3.76 1.62 -3.07
CA GLY A 198 -2.93 0.54 -2.53
C GLY A 198 -1.46 0.91 -2.64
N ILE A 199 -0.68 0.62 -1.60
CA ILE A 199 0.78 0.71 -1.63
C ILE A 199 1.39 -0.46 -0.86
N THR A 200 2.34 -1.13 -1.47
CA THR A 200 3.06 -2.28 -0.88
C THR A 200 4.55 -2.12 -1.13
N GLN A 201 5.37 -2.33 -0.10
CA GLN A 201 6.82 -2.46 -0.27
C GLN A 201 7.13 -3.87 -0.79
N LEU A 202 7.92 -3.95 -1.87
CA LEU A 202 8.35 -5.18 -2.53
C LEU A 202 9.60 -5.77 -1.87
#